data_AF-A0A8T3WIF7-F1
#
_entry.id   AF-A0A8T3WIF7-F1
#
_cell.length_a   1.000
_cell.length_b   1.000
_cell.length_c   1.000
_cell.angle_alpha   90.00
_cell.angle_beta   90.00
_cell.angle_gamma   90.00
#
_symmetry.space_group_name_H-M   'P 1'
#
loop_
_entity.id
_entity.type
_entity.pdbx_description
1 polymer ?
#
loop_
_entity_poly.entity_id
_entity_poly.type
_entity_poly.pdbx_seq_one_letter_code
_entity_poly.pdbx_strand_id
1 'polypeptide(L)'
;MKEIISKLVKRVSSFYPYLKRDLRIAHLKMTPYEFVFKSFKFSLPFSLALTVLFFFIADKAGLPLIVLPLFFAVAFALVFNFAFLNLKGTIIQRQKEIDREVLFAGQYLLIKLYSGKPLLNALIDTTKSYGVASKYIKEIVDDI
;
A
#
# COMPACT_ATOMS: atom_id res chain seq x y z
N MET A 1 -19.81 3.98 -18.99
CA MET A 1 -18.52 4.36 -18.34
C MET A 1 -18.05 3.36 -17.27
N LYS A 2 -18.89 2.89 -16.33
CA LYS A 2 -18.48 1.94 -15.27
C LYS A 2 -17.97 0.57 -15.78
N GLU A 3 -18.53 0.04 -16.87
CA GLU A 3 -18.13 -1.28 -17.42
C GLU A 3 -16.77 -1.28 -18.14
N ILE A 4 -16.40 -0.17 -18.78
CA ILE A 4 -15.10 -0.05 -19.47
C ILE A 4 -13.99 0.06 -18.42
N ILE A 5 -14.25 0.85 -17.38
CA ILE A 5 -13.35 1.00 -16.22
C ILE A 5 -13.21 -0.35 -15.52
N SER A 6 -14.28 -1.12 -15.31
CA SER A 6 -14.18 -2.41 -14.64
C SER A 6 -13.38 -3.43 -15.46
N LYS A 7 -13.53 -3.47 -16.80
CA LYS A 7 -12.71 -4.32 -17.68
C LYS A 7 -11.23 -3.91 -17.70
N LEU A 8 -10.94 -2.60 -17.77
CA LEU A 8 -9.57 -2.07 -17.70
C LEU A 8 -8.92 -2.37 -16.35
N VAL A 9 -9.64 -2.15 -15.26
CA VAL A 9 -9.16 -2.43 -13.90
C VAL A 9 -8.93 -3.92 -13.71
N LYS A 10 -9.80 -4.79 -14.24
CA LYS A 10 -9.61 -6.26 -14.18
C LYS A 10 -8.34 -6.67 -14.92
N ARG A 11 -8.08 -6.08 -16.10
CA ARG A 11 -6.88 -6.33 -16.90
C ARG A 11 -5.60 -5.78 -16.23
N VAL A 12 -5.65 -4.59 -15.63
CA VAL A 12 -4.53 -4.03 -14.87
C VAL A 12 -4.26 -4.84 -13.60
N SER A 13 -5.30 -5.34 -12.92
CA SER A 13 -5.14 -6.18 -11.74
C SER A 13 -4.49 -7.53 -12.04
N SER A 14 -4.70 -8.10 -13.23
CA SER A 14 -3.99 -9.30 -13.67
C SER A 14 -2.53 -9.06 -14.05
N PHE A 15 -2.15 -7.81 -14.38
CA PHE A 15 -0.74 -7.44 -14.63
C PHE A 15 0.09 -7.37 -13.34
N TYR A 16 -0.55 -7.20 -12.19
CA TYR A 16 0.13 -7.15 -10.89
C TYR A 16 -0.29 -8.34 -10.01
N PRO A 17 0.22 -9.55 -10.26
CA PRO A 17 -0.15 -10.76 -9.51
C PRO A 17 0.16 -10.64 -8.01
N TYR A 18 1.15 -9.83 -7.64
CA TYR A 18 1.56 -9.63 -6.24
C TYR A 18 0.72 -8.57 -5.50
N LEU A 19 -0.13 -7.79 -6.18
CA LEU A 19 -0.85 -6.68 -5.56
C LEU A 19 -1.76 -7.14 -4.41
N LYS A 20 -2.40 -8.30 -4.54
CA LYS A 20 -3.22 -8.89 -3.45
C LYS A 20 -2.37 -9.22 -2.23
N ARG A 21 -1.16 -9.73 -2.44
CA ARG A 21 -0.20 -10.06 -1.37
C ARG A 21 0.27 -8.77 -0.69
N ASP A 22 0.65 -7.77 -1.47
CA ASP A 22 1.18 -6.50 -0.99
C ASP A 22 0.14 -5.70 -0.20
N LEU A 23 -1.12 -5.70 -0.65
CA LEU A 23 -2.24 -5.11 0.09
C LEU A 23 -2.49 -5.82 1.42
N ARG A 24 -2.37 -7.15 1.45
CA ARG A 24 -2.49 -7.94 2.69
C ARG A 24 -1.35 -7.62 3.66
N ILE A 25 -0.11 -7.58 3.18
CA ILE A 25 1.06 -7.23 4.00
C ILE A 25 0.94 -5.78 4.53
N ALA A 26 0.43 -4.86 3.71
CA ALA A 26 0.14 -3.49 4.12
C ALA A 26 -1.10 -3.37 5.05
N HIS A 27 -1.81 -4.48 5.32
CA HIS A 27 -3.09 -4.54 6.04
C HIS A 27 -4.12 -3.51 5.57
N LEU A 28 -4.11 -3.26 4.26
CA LEU A 28 -5.13 -2.45 3.61
C LEU A 28 -6.33 -3.36 3.34
N LYS A 29 -7.45 -3.12 4.05
CA LYS A 29 -8.72 -3.85 3.91
C LYS A 29 -9.46 -3.56 2.59
N MET A 30 -8.72 -3.26 1.52
CA MET A 30 -9.26 -2.92 0.21
C MET A 30 -8.93 -4.03 -0.79
N THR A 31 -9.84 -4.23 -1.74
CA THR A 31 -9.58 -5.18 -2.82
C THR A 31 -8.55 -4.60 -3.81
N PRO A 32 -7.81 -5.45 -4.56
CA PRO A 32 -6.93 -4.98 -5.63
C PRO A 32 -7.65 -4.07 -6.64
N TYR A 33 -8.95 -4.35 -6.87
CA TYR A 33 -9.82 -3.54 -7.69
C TYR A 33 -10.02 -2.12 -7.11
N GLU A 34 -10.37 -2.03 -5.83
CA GLU A 34 -10.57 -0.76 -5.14
C GLU A 34 -9.28 0.07 -5.09
N PHE A 35 -8.12 -0.57 -4.90
CA PHE A 35 -6.84 0.11 -4.90
C PHE A 35 -6.53 0.77 -6.26
N VAL A 36 -6.67 0.01 -7.35
CA VAL A 36 -6.44 0.54 -8.71
C VAL A 36 -7.46 1.62 -9.03
N PHE A 37 -8.73 1.43 -8.66
CA PHE A 37 -9.77 2.43 -8.89
C PHE A 37 -9.53 3.73 -8.11
N LYS A 38 -9.09 3.63 -6.85
CA LYS A 38 -8.69 4.77 -6.02
C LYS A 38 -7.47 5.47 -6.62
N SER A 39 -6.48 4.72 -7.08
CA SER A 39 -5.29 5.24 -7.75
C SER A 39 -5.65 5.98 -9.03
N PHE A 40 -6.59 5.45 -9.82
CA PHE A 40 -7.09 6.09 -11.03
C PHE A 40 -7.88 7.37 -10.72
N LYS A 41 -8.80 7.31 -9.75
CA LYS A 41 -9.58 8.47 -9.28
C LYS A 41 -8.71 9.60 -8.71
N PHE A 42 -7.58 9.25 -8.09
CA PHE A 42 -6.63 10.24 -7.57
C PHE A 42 -5.74 10.80 -8.69
N SER A 43 -5.19 9.93 -9.54
CA SER A 43 -4.25 10.34 -10.59
C SER A 43 -4.87 11.22 -11.68
N LEU A 44 -6.15 11.03 -12.01
CA LEU A 44 -6.82 11.77 -13.07
C LEU A 44 -6.99 13.28 -12.77
N PRO A 45 -7.63 13.71 -11.66
CA PRO A 45 -7.71 15.13 -11.31
C PRO A 45 -6.33 15.72 -10.98
N PHE A 46 -5.43 14.93 -10.39
CA PHE A 46 -4.10 15.42 -10.04
C PHE A 46 -3.22 15.68 -11.26
N SER A 47 -3.21 14.78 -12.24
CA SER A 47 -2.51 14.97 -13.52
C SER A 47 -3.12 16.11 -14.34
N LEU A 48 -4.45 16.29 -14.32
CA LEU A 48 -5.11 17.45 -14.91
C LEU A 48 -4.63 18.75 -14.26
N ALA A 49 -4.64 18.83 -12.92
CA ALA A 49 -4.15 20.01 -12.20
C ALA A 49 -2.69 20.31 -12.54
N LEU A 50 -1.82 19.29 -12.58
CA LEU A 50 -0.42 19.44 -12.95
C LEU A 50 -0.25 19.94 -14.40
N THR A 51 -1.10 19.47 -15.30
CA THR A 51 -1.10 19.89 -16.72
C THR A 51 -1.57 21.33 -16.87
N VAL A 52 -2.57 21.76 -16.10
CA VAL A 52 -3.00 23.17 -16.06
C VAL A 52 -1.89 24.06 -15.51
N LEU A 53 -1.16 23.63 -14.49
CA LEU A 53 0.02 24.38 -14.02
C LEU A 53 1.12 24.44 -15.08
N PHE A 54 1.37 23.33 -15.78
CA PHE A 54 2.35 23.28 -16.87
C PHE A 54 1.95 24.16 -18.06
N PHE A 55 0.64 24.31 -18.34
CA PHE A 55 0.14 25.20 -19.38
C PHE A 55 0.62 26.64 -19.20
N PHE A 56 0.53 27.20 -17.98
CA PHE A 56 1.00 28.56 -17.70
C PHE A 56 2.51 28.73 -17.91
N ILE A 57 3.29 27.68 -17.65
CA ILE A 57 4.73 27.67 -17.87
C ILE A 57 5.03 27.59 -19.37
N ALA A 58 4.34 26.71 -20.09
CA ALA A 58 4.51 26.49 -21.52
C ALA A 58 4.14 27.73 -22.34
N ASP A 59 3.07 28.44 -21.95
CA ASP A 59 2.65 29.71 -22.55
C ASP A 59 3.74 30.79 -22.44
N LYS A 60 4.29 30.97 -21.23
CA LYS A 60 5.42 31.91 -21.02
C LYS A 60 6.70 31.49 -21.75
N ALA A 61 6.93 30.20 -21.94
CA ALA A 61 8.12 29.67 -22.61
C ALA A 61 8.00 29.66 -24.14
N GLY A 62 6.84 30.01 -24.71
CA GLY A 62 6.58 29.96 -26.15
C GLY A 62 6.59 28.54 -26.73
N LEU A 63 6.31 27.53 -25.91
CA LEU A 63 6.29 26.13 -26.35
C LEU A 63 5.06 25.83 -27.20
N PRO A 64 5.17 24.96 -28.22
CA PRO A 64 4.02 24.57 -29.03
C PRO A 64 3.00 23.80 -28.19
N LEU A 65 1.71 24.12 -28.39
CA LEU A 65 0.58 23.49 -27.66
C LEU A 65 0.51 21.96 -27.78
N ILE A 66 1.16 21.39 -28.79
CA ILE A 66 1.23 19.93 -29.01
C ILE A 66 1.93 19.18 -27.86
N VAL A 67 2.73 19.89 -27.04
CA VAL A 67 3.48 19.31 -25.92
C VAL A 67 2.58 18.99 -24.72
N LEU A 68 1.44 19.69 -24.57
CA LEU A 68 0.50 19.50 -23.47
C LEU A 68 -0.09 18.08 -23.35
N PRO A 69 -0.66 17.49 -24.42
CA PRO A 69 -1.20 16.12 -24.34
C PRO A 69 -0.11 15.09 -24.03
N LEU A 70 1.12 15.31 -24.52
CA LEU A 70 2.25 14.45 -24.21
C LEU A 70 2.65 14.56 -22.74
N PHE A 71 2.74 15.79 -22.21
CA PHE A 71 3.01 16.03 -20.80
C PHE A 71 1.93 15.42 -19.90
N PHE A 72 0.66 15.56 -20.26
CA PHE A 72 -0.45 14.95 -19.53
C PHE A 72 -0.31 13.43 -19.43
N ALA A 73 0.00 12.75 -20.56
CA ALA A 73 0.18 11.30 -20.57
C ALA A 73 1.34 10.87 -19.64
N VAL A 74 2.46 11.57 -19.69
CA VAL A 74 3.62 11.30 -18.82
C VAL A 74 3.30 11.59 -17.35
N ALA A 75 2.70 12.73 -17.04
CA ALA A 75 2.31 13.11 -15.69
C ALA A 75 1.31 12.12 -15.09
N PHE A 76 0.31 11.71 -15.86
CA PHE A 76 -0.65 10.68 -15.45
C PHE A 76 0.05 9.36 -15.11
N ALA A 77 0.95 8.89 -15.99
CA ALA A 77 1.71 7.67 -15.75
C ALA A 77 2.59 7.75 -14.49
N LEU A 78 3.25 8.89 -14.25
CA LEU A 78 4.08 9.12 -13.07
C LEU A 78 3.25 9.12 -11.78
N VAL A 79 2.14 9.87 -11.74
CA VAL A 79 1.27 9.96 -10.56
C VAL A 79 0.61 8.61 -10.28
N PHE A 80 0.24 7.87 -11.32
CA PHE A 80 -0.30 6.52 -11.16
C PHE A 80 0.74 5.56 -10.56
N ASN A 81 2.00 5.58 -11.06
CA ASN A 81 3.09 4.79 -10.49
C ASN A 81 3.42 5.18 -9.05
N PHE A 82 3.31 6.47 -8.72
CA PHE A 82 3.54 6.96 -7.36
C PHE A 82 2.59 6.30 -6.33
N ALA A 83 1.36 5.97 -6.71
CA ALA A 83 0.45 5.23 -5.83
C ALA A 83 0.99 3.84 -5.45
N PHE A 84 1.64 3.13 -6.38
CA PHE A 84 2.25 1.83 -6.11
C PHE A 84 3.53 1.95 -5.29
N LEU A 85 4.31 3.02 -5.48
CA LEU A 85 5.48 3.31 -4.64
C LEU A 85 5.07 3.59 -3.19
N ASN A 86 3.99 4.35 -2.98
CA ASN A 86 3.45 4.58 -1.65
C ASN A 86 3.04 3.28 -0.95
N LEU A 87 2.41 2.35 -1.67
CA LEU A 87 2.07 1.03 -1.14
C LEU A 87 3.32 0.29 -0.65
N LYS A 88 4.39 0.25 -1.47
CA LYS A 88 5.67 -0.35 -1.07
C LYS A 88 6.29 0.36 0.15
N GLY A 89 6.18 1.68 0.20
CA GLY A 89 6.61 2.48 1.36
C GLY A 89 5.91 2.08 2.65
N THR A 90 4.59 1.90 2.61
CA THR A 90 3.81 1.43 3.77
C THR A 90 4.24 0.04 4.22
N ILE A 91 4.52 -0.88 3.28
CA ILE A 91 5.02 -2.23 3.60
C ILE A 91 6.36 -2.14 4.34
N ILE A 92 7.32 -1.38 3.81
CA ILE A 92 8.65 -1.22 4.41
C ILE A 92 8.54 -0.58 5.80
N GLN A 93 7.68 0.42 5.96
CA GLN A 93 7.47 1.06 7.26
C GLN A 93 6.95 0.06 8.30
N ARG A 94 5.95 -0.75 7.93
CA ARG A 94 5.42 -1.80 8.81
C ARG A 94 6.46 -2.86 9.15
N GLN A 95 7.26 -3.27 8.17
CA GLN A 95 8.35 -4.21 8.41
C GLN A 95 9.35 -3.67 9.44
N LYS A 96 9.76 -2.40 9.31
CA LYS A 96 10.67 -1.77 10.28
C LYS A 96 10.07 -1.68 11.68
N GLU A 97 8.78 -1.42 11.78
CA GLU A 97 8.07 -1.41 13.07
C GLU A 97 8.04 -2.80 13.72
N ILE A 98 7.81 -3.86 12.93
CA ILE A 98 7.89 -5.25 13.39
C ILE A 98 9.31 -5.59 13.85
N ASP A 99 10.30 -5.34 13.01
CA ASP A 99 11.70 -5.70 13.27
C ASP A 99 12.24 -5.02 14.53
N ARG A 100 11.77 -3.80 14.84
CA ARG A 100 12.14 -3.09 16.07
C ARG A 100 11.62 -3.79 17.33
N GLU A 101 10.46 -4.43 17.25
CA GLU A 101 9.77 -4.98 18.42
C GLU A 101 9.81 -6.51 18.51
N VAL A 102 10.21 -7.19 17.44
CA VAL A 102 10.25 -8.66 17.35
C VAL A 102 11.17 -9.26 18.42
N LEU A 103 12.27 -8.58 18.76
CA LEU A 103 13.21 -9.04 19.78
C LEU A 103 12.53 -9.11 21.16
N PHE A 104 11.78 -8.06 21.53
CA PHE A 104 11.08 -8.01 22.81
C PHE A 104 9.92 -9.01 22.88
N ALA A 105 9.14 -9.11 21.81
CA ALA A 105 8.05 -10.08 21.72
C ALA A 105 8.58 -11.52 21.76
N GLY A 106 9.69 -11.80 21.08
CA GLY A 106 10.36 -13.11 21.08
C GLY A 106 10.89 -13.48 22.46
N GLN A 107 11.56 -12.56 23.15
CA GLN A 107 12.02 -12.78 24.53
C GLN A 107 10.85 -13.07 25.47
N TYR A 108 9.77 -12.30 25.39
CA TYR A 108 8.57 -12.52 26.20
C TYR A 108 7.95 -13.90 25.95
N LEU A 109 7.82 -14.28 24.68
CA LEU A 109 7.29 -15.59 24.28
C LEU A 109 8.16 -16.73 24.82
N LEU A 110 9.49 -16.62 24.70
CA LEU A 110 10.43 -17.60 25.24
C LEU A 110 10.26 -17.77 26.75
N ILE A 111 10.16 -16.68 27.51
CA ILE A 111 9.96 -16.74 28.96
C ILE A 111 8.66 -17.50 29.30
N LYS A 112 7.57 -17.26 28.56
CA LYS A 112 6.30 -17.97 28.77
C LYS A 112 6.41 -19.46 28.45
N LEU A 113 7.11 -19.82 27.39
CA LEU A 113 7.35 -21.22 27.03
C LEU A 113 8.22 -21.92 28.09
N TYR A 114 9.29 -21.28 28.56
CA TYR A 114 10.13 -21.81 29.64
C TYR A 114 9.38 -21.97 30.97
N SER A 115 8.35 -21.17 31.22
CA SER A 115 7.45 -21.36 32.38
C SER A 115 6.48 -22.55 32.25
N GLY A 116 6.61 -23.36 31.20
CA GLY A 116 5.77 -24.54 30.97
C GLY A 116 4.39 -24.21 30.40
N LYS A 117 4.15 -22.98 29.91
CA LYS A 117 2.88 -22.66 29.25
C LYS A 117 2.82 -23.29 27.86
N PRO A 118 1.68 -23.89 27.47
CA PRO A 118 1.45 -24.32 26.09
C PRO A 118 1.64 -23.17 25.11
N LEU A 119 2.19 -23.45 23.92
CA LEU A 119 2.52 -22.44 22.90
C LEU A 119 1.34 -21.51 22.55
N LEU A 120 0.15 -22.07 22.35
CA LEU A 120 -1.04 -21.27 22.03
C LEU A 120 -1.37 -20.26 23.15
N ASN A 121 -1.31 -20.69 24.42
CA ASN A 121 -1.55 -19.82 25.56
C ASN A 121 -0.45 -18.75 25.70
N ALA A 122 0.81 -19.11 25.41
CA ALA A 122 1.92 -18.18 25.40
C ALA A 122 1.77 -17.12 24.29
N LEU A 123 1.30 -17.51 23.11
CA LEU A 123 0.98 -16.59 22.02
C LEU A 123 -0.17 -15.66 22.40
N ILE A 124 -1.28 -16.19 22.93
CA ILE A 124 -2.42 -15.39 23.42
C ILE A 124 -1.96 -14.38 24.48
N ASP A 125 -1.13 -14.79 25.43
CA ASP A 125 -0.59 -13.88 26.44
C ASP A 125 0.30 -12.79 25.81
N THR A 126 1.05 -13.13 24.76
CA THR A 126 1.90 -12.18 24.03
C THR A 126 1.07 -11.15 23.26
N THR A 127 -0.14 -11.50 22.79
CA THR A 127 -1.07 -10.53 22.19
C THR A 127 -1.52 -9.43 23.17
N LYS A 128 -1.45 -9.70 24.48
CA LYS A 128 -1.83 -8.75 25.53
C LYS A 128 -0.67 -7.85 25.97
N SER A 129 0.56 -8.07 25.47
CA SER A 129 1.68 -7.19 25.79
C SER A 129 1.56 -5.85 25.07
N TYR A 130 2.24 -4.83 25.61
CA TYR A 130 2.36 -3.53 24.95
C TYR A 130 3.29 -3.66 23.74
N GLY A 131 2.88 -3.09 22.60
CA GLY A 131 3.68 -3.04 21.37
C GLY A 131 2.85 -3.05 20.09
N VAL A 132 3.48 -2.72 18.97
CA VAL A 132 3.05 -3.04 17.61
C VAL A 132 3.18 -4.55 17.34
N ALA A 133 4.21 -5.23 17.87
CA ALA A 133 4.40 -6.68 17.69
C ALA A 133 3.24 -7.52 18.24
N SER A 134 2.61 -7.09 19.34
CA SER A 134 1.44 -7.79 19.91
C SER A 134 0.21 -7.74 19.00
N LYS A 135 0.04 -6.66 18.21
CA LYS A 135 -1.01 -6.57 17.19
C LYS A 135 -0.78 -7.58 16.07
N TYR A 136 0.45 -7.76 15.60
CA TYR A 136 0.78 -8.74 14.56
C TYR A 136 0.66 -10.18 15.06
N ILE A 137 1.09 -10.45 16.29
CA ILE A 137 0.91 -11.78 16.90
C ILE A 137 -0.58 -12.08 17.09
N LYS A 138 -1.39 -11.05 17.40
CA LYS A 138 -2.84 -11.19 17.46
C LYS A 138 -3.43 -11.60 16.10
N GLU A 139 -2.98 -10.98 15.00
CA GLU A 139 -3.40 -11.39 13.64
C GLU A 139 -3.09 -12.87 13.40
N ILE A 140 -1.93 -13.37 13.84
CA ILE A 140 -1.57 -14.79 13.71
C ILE A 140 -2.49 -15.68 14.56
N VAL A 141 -2.77 -15.28 15.80
CA VAL A 141 -3.62 -16.05 16.72
C VAL A 141 -5.07 -16.09 16.25
N ASP A 142 -5.58 -14.99 15.69
CA ASP A 142 -6.95 -14.89 15.17
C ASP A 142 -7.14 -15.72 13.88
N ASP A 143 -6.06 -16.01 13.14
CA ASP A 143 -6.04 -16.82 11.91
C ASP A 143 -5.95 -18.35 12.17
N ILE A 144 -5.65 -18.78 13.40
CA ILE A 144 -5.53 -20.21 13.82
C ILE A 144 -6.87 -20.74 14.31
#